data_AF-A0A9E1B544-F1
#
_entry.id   AF-A0A9E1B544-F1
#
_cell.length_a   1.000
_cell.length_b   1.000
_cell.length_c   1.000
_cell.angle_alpha   90.00
_cell.angle_beta   90.00
_cell.angle_gamma   90.00
#
_symmetry.space_group_name_H-M   'P 1'
#
loop_
_entity.id
_entity.type
_entity.pdbx_description
1 polymer ?
#
loop_
_entity_poly.entity_id
_entity_poly.type
_entity_poly.pdbx_seq_one_letter_code
_entity_poly.pdbx_strand_id
1 'polypeptide(L)'
;MSKGKRLVLALVLLVTFCTVAIAASPKVDSILQEHDVLVPFFLPRTLFTITPQGDDVTWSISRKNGDEWEDATVSWDQSTPLQGEIGADDGQQRIWWNFKNYGDNTGHDGGVTHRLDVKVNGETVTQVDFDVTYVPELGLDYISLRDWKTEEDLKAARYAWYNKAEVCSFGPQFKEACDELTDEWYRFSVVDLSQQGTQVFDMIANDTWHLGYVTVTVDGDWAQVDYFCSEDLDPDSQWDQVHVYREFFTFFRSTEEVHRLTPRRIESPFAFGKPFRISDYFGDDRVVLLYVNNLMSFSTANPYVTRFGMNKPENQDTLNAMKALMNHAL
;
A
#
# COMPACT_ATOMS: atom_id res chain seq x y z
N MET A 1 34.47 17.38 63.96
CA MET A 1 34.23 16.11 63.21
C MET A 1 35.56 15.41 63.00
N SER A 2 35.70 14.16 63.45
CA SER A 2 36.95 13.38 63.37
C SER A 2 37.31 13.00 61.94
N LYS A 3 38.62 12.80 61.66
CA LYS A 3 39.14 12.40 60.34
C LYS A 3 38.43 11.17 59.74
N GLY A 4 37.95 10.25 60.57
CA GLY A 4 37.15 9.09 60.14
C GLY A 4 35.78 9.43 59.55
N LYS A 5 35.13 10.51 60.00
CA LYS A 5 33.85 10.96 59.43
C LYS A 5 33.99 11.65 58.07
N ARG A 6 35.17 12.21 57.74
CA ARG A 6 35.45 12.79 56.42
C ARG A 6 35.72 11.73 55.36
N LEU A 7 36.33 10.61 55.74
CA LEU A 7 36.59 9.50 54.81
C LEU A 7 35.30 8.77 54.41
N VAL A 8 34.39 8.55 55.38
CA VAL A 8 33.09 7.93 55.10
C VAL A 8 32.19 8.86 54.29
N LEU A 9 32.20 10.17 54.53
CA LEU A 9 31.45 11.12 53.70
C LEU A 9 32.00 11.20 52.27
N ALA A 10 33.32 11.13 52.09
CA ALA A 10 33.95 11.11 50.78
C ALA A 10 33.67 9.81 50.01
N LEU A 11 33.65 8.65 50.69
CA LEU A 11 33.30 7.37 50.05
C LEU A 11 31.81 7.31 49.68
N VAL A 12 30.92 7.85 50.53
CA VAL A 12 29.49 7.93 50.23
C VAL A 12 29.23 8.93 49.08
N LEU A 13 29.93 10.06 49.02
CA LEU A 13 29.84 10.99 47.88
C LEU A 13 30.41 10.42 46.58
N LEU A 14 31.48 9.61 46.64
CA LEU A 14 32.05 8.94 45.46
C LEU A 14 31.13 7.82 44.92
N VAL A 15 30.39 7.13 45.81
CA VAL A 15 29.43 6.09 45.44
C VAL A 15 28.08 6.68 44.98
N THR A 16 27.75 7.92 45.35
CA THR A 16 26.47 8.56 44.93
C THR A 16 26.59 9.38 43.62
N PHE A 17 27.80 9.50 43.04
CA PHE A 17 28.02 10.09 41.71
C PHE A 17 28.66 9.12 40.71
N CYS A 18 28.55 7.82 40.95
CA CYS A 18 28.57 6.83 39.87
C CYS A 18 27.12 6.50 39.49
N THR A 19 26.34 7.51 39.13
CA THR A 19 25.45 7.29 37.99
C THR A 19 26.40 7.01 36.84
N VAL A 20 26.73 5.74 36.62
CA VAL A 20 27.06 5.28 35.27
C VAL A 20 25.95 5.91 34.45
N ALA A 21 26.28 6.89 33.61
CA ALA A 21 25.41 7.24 32.52
C ALA A 21 25.24 5.90 31.81
N ILE A 22 24.15 5.20 32.08
CA ILE A 22 23.75 4.04 31.30
C ILE A 22 23.64 4.70 29.93
N ALA A 23 24.66 4.49 29.08
CA ALA A 23 24.61 4.94 27.71
C ALA A 23 23.26 4.44 27.22
N ALA A 24 22.38 5.37 26.90
CA ALA A 24 21.01 5.03 26.66
C ALA A 24 21.02 3.96 25.55
N SER A 25 20.39 2.82 25.78
CA SER A 25 20.46 1.71 24.82
C SER A 25 19.75 2.14 23.54
N PRO A 26 20.25 1.77 22.34
CA PRO A 26 19.55 2.02 21.09
C PRO A 26 18.08 1.60 21.18
N LYS A 27 17.19 2.48 20.73
CA LYS A 27 15.76 2.15 20.69
C LYS A 27 15.49 1.43 19.37
N VAL A 28 14.91 0.23 19.44
CA VAL A 28 14.49 -0.54 18.26
C VAL A 28 12.97 -0.54 18.22
N ASP A 29 12.42 0.20 17.26
CA ASP A 29 10.99 0.17 16.96
C ASP A 29 10.76 -0.82 15.81
N SER A 30 9.74 -1.67 15.92
CA SER A 30 9.38 -2.63 14.88
C SER A 30 7.90 -2.54 14.56
N ILE A 31 7.58 -2.45 13.27
CA ILE A 31 6.22 -2.57 12.75
C ILE A 31 5.62 -3.95 13.08
N LEU A 32 6.46 -4.98 13.26
CA LEU A 32 6.01 -6.33 13.58
C LEU A 32 5.44 -6.48 15.01
N GLN A 33 5.70 -5.53 15.91
CA GLN A 33 5.17 -5.56 17.28
C GLN A 33 3.66 -5.32 17.35
N GLU A 34 3.10 -4.65 16.33
CA GLU A 34 1.68 -4.33 16.26
C GLU A 34 0.92 -5.37 15.45
N HIS A 35 1.48 -5.82 14.32
CA HIS A 35 0.85 -6.77 13.39
C HIS A 35 1.90 -7.57 12.58
N ASP A 36 1.49 -8.72 12.05
CA ASP A 36 2.27 -9.42 11.04
C ASP A 36 2.27 -8.64 9.72
N VAL A 37 3.36 -8.73 8.95
CA VAL A 37 3.61 -7.87 7.77
C VAL A 37 3.66 -8.71 6.50
N LEU A 38 2.93 -8.28 5.48
CA LEU A 38 3.04 -8.80 4.11
C LEU A 38 3.94 -7.87 3.29
N VAL A 39 5.00 -8.43 2.70
CA VAL A 39 5.93 -7.71 1.84
C VAL A 39 5.76 -8.17 0.38
N PRO A 40 5.26 -7.28 -0.52
CA PRO A 40 5.09 -7.62 -1.93
C PRO A 40 6.38 -7.58 -2.74
N PHE A 41 6.36 -8.29 -3.86
CA PHE A 41 7.42 -8.27 -4.86
C PHE A 41 7.72 -6.83 -5.32
N PHE A 42 9.00 -6.44 -5.26
CA PHE A 42 9.53 -5.11 -5.63
C PHE A 42 9.10 -3.91 -4.77
N LEU A 43 8.40 -4.13 -3.66
CA LEU A 43 8.02 -3.07 -2.73
C LEU A 43 8.69 -3.33 -1.37
N PRO A 44 9.93 -2.86 -1.17
CA PRO A 44 10.60 -3.07 0.10
C PRO A 44 9.84 -2.43 1.25
N ARG A 45 9.84 -3.08 2.41
CA ARG A 45 9.21 -2.56 3.63
C ARG A 45 10.24 -2.40 4.73
N THR A 46 10.27 -1.23 5.38
CA THR A 46 11.04 -1.03 6.61
C THR A 46 10.44 -1.88 7.71
N LEU A 47 11.18 -2.84 8.24
CA LEU A 47 10.73 -3.72 9.34
C LEU A 47 11.14 -3.20 10.71
N PHE A 48 12.29 -2.53 10.77
CA PHE A 48 12.88 -2.02 11.99
C PHE A 48 13.42 -0.61 11.78
N THR A 49 13.16 0.24 12.75
CA THR A 49 13.76 1.57 12.88
C THR A 49 14.59 1.58 14.14
N ILE A 50 15.90 1.76 13.99
CA ILE A 50 16.85 1.87 15.10
C ILE A 50 17.14 3.34 15.32
N THR A 51 16.83 3.86 16.50
CA THR A 51 17.30 5.16 16.95
C THR A 51 18.63 4.97 17.68
N PRO A 52 19.77 5.39 17.10
CA PRO A 52 21.07 5.21 17.73
C PRO A 52 21.15 5.97 19.05
N GLN A 53 21.61 5.30 20.09
CA GLN A 53 21.93 5.92 21.38
C GLN A 53 23.23 5.30 21.87
N GLY A 54 24.22 6.14 22.21
CA GLY A 54 25.60 5.73 22.49
C GLY A 54 26.53 5.81 21.27
N ASP A 55 27.79 5.48 21.48
CA ASP A 55 28.82 5.46 20.44
C ASP A 55 28.86 4.08 19.74
N ASP A 56 29.12 4.08 18.43
CA ASP A 56 29.32 2.87 17.60
C ASP A 56 28.14 1.86 17.63
N VAL A 57 26.96 2.33 17.22
CA VAL A 57 25.76 1.50 17.05
C VAL A 57 25.78 0.81 15.68
N THR A 58 25.83 -0.52 15.68
CA THR A 58 25.79 -1.36 14.47
C THR A 58 24.67 -2.40 14.57
N TRP A 59 24.32 -3.03 13.46
CA TRP A 59 23.35 -4.12 13.45
C TRP A 59 23.76 -5.20 12.44
N SER A 60 23.25 -6.41 12.66
CA SER A 60 23.39 -7.53 11.73
C SER A 60 22.09 -8.32 11.70
N ILE A 61 21.73 -8.85 10.53
CA ILE A 61 20.69 -9.86 10.41
C ILE A 61 21.32 -11.19 10.07
N SER A 62 20.92 -12.25 10.77
CA SER A 62 21.29 -13.62 10.46
C SER A 62 20.06 -14.47 10.17
N ARG A 63 20.20 -15.47 9.31
CA ARG A 63 19.18 -16.50 9.05
C ARG A 63 19.53 -17.78 9.78
N LYS A 64 18.52 -18.52 10.24
CA LYS A 64 18.70 -19.81 10.89
C LYS A 64 18.81 -20.92 9.85
N ASN A 65 19.89 -21.71 9.90
CA ASN A 65 20.10 -22.89 9.07
C ASN A 65 20.41 -24.10 9.97
N GLY A 66 19.40 -24.93 10.24
CA GLY A 66 19.49 -25.98 11.26
C GLY A 66 19.70 -25.39 12.65
N ASP A 67 20.79 -25.78 13.31
CA ASP A 67 21.19 -25.27 14.64
C ASP A 67 22.14 -24.05 14.57
N GLU A 68 22.55 -23.64 13.36
CA GLU A 68 23.50 -22.56 13.15
C GLU A 68 22.83 -21.27 12.61
N TRP A 69 23.49 -20.14 12.82
CA TRP A 69 23.08 -18.82 12.30
C TRP A 69 24.07 -18.37 11.24
N GLU A 70 23.57 -18.06 10.05
CA GLU A 70 24.35 -17.57 8.91
C GLU A 70 24.10 -16.09 8.70
N ASP A 71 25.16 -15.32 8.43
CA ASP A 71 25.05 -13.88 8.15
C ASP A 71 24.24 -13.63 6.87
N ALA A 72 23.18 -12.83 7.00
CA ALA A 72 22.28 -12.45 5.91
C ALA A 72 22.54 -11.02 5.39
N THR A 73 23.59 -10.34 5.88
CA THR A 73 23.88 -8.93 5.55
C THR A 73 24.81 -8.70 4.35
N VAL A 74 25.49 -9.73 3.80
CA VAL A 74 26.52 -9.53 2.77
C VAL A 74 26.46 -10.55 1.61
N SER A 75 26.23 -10.06 0.37
CA SER A 75 26.80 -10.63 -0.87
C SER A 75 27.22 -9.49 -1.83
N TRP A 76 28.41 -9.62 -2.42
CA TRP A 76 29.13 -8.57 -3.16
C TRP A 76 28.71 -8.39 -4.64
N ASP A 77 27.48 -8.75 -5.01
CA ASP A 77 26.97 -8.66 -6.39
C ASP A 77 25.58 -8.02 -6.51
N GLN A 78 25.32 -6.89 -5.84
CA GLN A 78 24.07 -6.12 -5.97
C GLN A 78 22.77 -6.97 -5.79
N SER A 79 22.87 -8.13 -5.12
CA SER A 79 21.82 -9.14 -4.98
C SER A 79 21.41 -9.42 -3.51
N THR A 80 21.59 -8.43 -2.63
CA THR A 80 21.23 -8.56 -1.21
C THR A 80 19.71 -8.39 -0.99
N PRO A 81 19.02 -9.32 -0.31
CA PRO A 81 17.58 -9.19 0.02
C PRO A 81 17.30 -8.16 1.13
N LEU A 82 18.36 -7.71 1.80
CA LEU A 82 18.28 -6.84 2.97
C LEU A 82 19.26 -5.70 2.78
N GLN A 83 18.74 -4.49 2.94
CA GLN A 83 19.54 -3.29 3.00
C GLN A 83 19.06 -2.52 4.21
N GLY A 84 19.99 -1.85 4.90
CA GLY A 84 19.62 -0.86 5.88
C GLY A 84 20.30 0.44 5.50
N GLU A 85 19.53 1.51 5.53
CA GLU A 85 20.02 2.85 5.22
C GLU A 85 19.89 3.72 6.46
N ILE A 86 20.89 4.58 6.66
CA ILE A 86 20.80 5.63 7.67
C ILE A 86 20.00 6.77 7.03
N GLY A 87 18.86 7.10 7.64
CA GLY A 87 18.07 8.27 7.31
C GLY A 87 18.95 9.52 7.40
N ALA A 88 19.19 10.16 6.26
CA ALA A 88 20.09 11.31 6.18
C ALA A 88 19.61 12.51 7.01
N ASP A 89 18.30 12.62 7.23
CA ASP A 89 17.66 13.80 7.82
C ASP A 89 17.44 13.68 9.34
N ASP A 90 17.32 12.47 9.88
CA ASP A 90 16.99 12.20 11.29
C ASP A 90 18.01 11.31 12.02
N GLY A 91 19.02 10.80 11.32
CA GLY A 91 20.06 9.95 11.88
C GLY A 91 19.58 8.56 12.32
N GLN A 92 18.34 8.17 12.00
CA GLN A 92 17.80 6.85 12.31
C GLN A 92 18.31 5.81 11.32
N GLN A 93 18.51 4.56 11.76
CA GLN A 93 18.82 3.46 10.83
C GLN A 93 17.55 2.70 10.51
N ARG A 94 17.14 2.67 9.24
CA ARG A 94 15.96 1.95 8.75
C ARG A 94 16.41 0.68 8.07
N ILE A 95 15.93 -0.46 8.56
CA ILE A 95 16.23 -1.77 8.00
C ILE A 95 15.02 -2.22 7.19
N TRP A 96 15.23 -2.45 5.90
CA TRP A 96 14.17 -2.80 4.96
C TRP A 96 14.34 -4.20 4.39
N TRP A 97 13.22 -4.89 4.27
CA TRP A 97 13.10 -6.19 3.62
C TRP A 97 12.75 -6.00 2.16
N ASN A 98 13.62 -6.46 1.26
CA ASN A 98 13.42 -6.40 -0.18
C ASN A 98 13.49 -7.82 -0.77
N PHE A 99 12.39 -8.32 -1.30
CA PHE A 99 12.41 -9.63 -1.92
C PHE A 99 13.17 -9.61 -3.25
N LYS A 100 14.43 -10.09 -3.25
CA LYS A 100 15.11 -10.46 -4.51
C LYS A 100 16.01 -11.68 -4.33
N ASN A 101 15.43 -12.85 -4.64
CA ASN A 101 16.13 -14.07 -5.06
C ASN A 101 17.23 -14.62 -4.12
N TYR A 102 16.92 -14.99 -2.88
CA TYR A 102 17.49 -16.20 -2.24
C TYR A 102 16.68 -16.54 -0.98
N GLY A 103 16.50 -17.84 -0.70
CA GLY A 103 16.24 -18.31 0.66
C GLY A 103 15.15 -19.35 0.80
N ASP A 104 13.92 -18.93 1.01
CA ASP A 104 12.90 -19.82 1.61
C ASP A 104 12.22 -20.74 0.60
N ASN A 105 12.56 -20.58 -0.68
CA ASN A 105 12.10 -21.44 -1.77
C ASN A 105 12.85 -22.78 -1.83
N THR A 106 13.77 -23.07 -0.89
CA THR A 106 14.49 -24.35 -0.82
C THR A 106 13.68 -25.42 -0.09
N GLY A 107 12.45 -25.67 -0.51
CA GLY A 107 11.67 -26.83 -0.04
C GLY A 107 11.46 -26.91 1.49
N HIS A 108 11.56 -25.78 2.19
CA HIS A 108 11.18 -25.68 3.60
C HIS A 108 9.68 -25.39 3.65
N ASP A 109 8.89 -26.46 3.74
CA ASP A 109 7.49 -26.37 4.16
C ASP A 109 7.45 -25.82 5.61
N GLY A 110 7.57 -24.51 5.81
CA GLY A 110 7.52 -23.93 7.17
C GLY A 110 8.10 -22.54 7.44
N GLY A 111 8.65 -21.83 6.45
CA GLY A 111 9.28 -20.51 6.68
C GLY A 111 10.67 -20.59 7.34
N VAL A 112 11.42 -19.48 7.33
CA VAL A 112 12.76 -19.37 7.90
C VAL A 112 12.85 -18.27 8.94
N THR A 113 13.37 -18.65 10.11
CA THR A 113 13.65 -17.71 11.20
C THR A 113 14.88 -16.88 10.90
N HIS A 114 14.73 -15.57 11.03
CA HIS A 114 15.76 -14.56 10.97
C HIS A 114 15.93 -13.92 12.35
N ARG A 115 17.08 -13.28 12.56
CA ARG A 115 17.43 -12.59 13.80
C ARG A 115 18.10 -11.28 13.48
N LEU A 116 17.56 -10.20 14.03
CA LEU A 116 18.20 -8.90 14.12
C LEU A 116 19.00 -8.84 15.44
N ASP A 117 20.31 -8.63 15.32
CA ASP A 117 21.18 -8.24 16.43
C ASP A 117 21.52 -6.75 16.30
N VAL A 118 21.25 -5.96 17.34
CA VAL A 118 21.72 -4.57 17.47
C VAL A 118 22.83 -4.52 18.51
N LYS A 119 23.95 -3.93 18.11
CA LYS A 119 25.20 -3.92 18.86
C LYS A 119 25.64 -2.50 19.19
N VAL A 120 26.26 -2.34 20.36
CA VAL A 120 26.91 -1.11 20.80
C VAL A 120 28.34 -1.47 21.16
N ASN A 121 29.33 -0.82 20.53
CA ASN A 121 30.74 -1.14 20.71
C ASN A 121 31.07 -2.63 20.50
N GLY A 122 30.39 -3.28 19.55
CA GLY A 122 30.57 -4.69 19.22
C GLY A 122 29.83 -5.70 20.11
N GLU A 123 29.19 -5.27 21.20
CA GLU A 123 28.40 -6.15 22.07
C GLU A 123 26.91 -6.10 21.70
N THR A 124 26.24 -7.25 21.57
CA THR A 124 24.80 -7.31 21.31
C THR A 124 24.01 -6.81 22.52
N VAL A 125 23.22 -5.76 22.32
CA VAL A 125 22.38 -5.14 23.35
C VAL A 125 20.89 -5.34 23.12
N THR A 126 20.48 -5.66 21.89
CA THR A 126 19.09 -6.00 21.55
C THR A 126 19.09 -7.09 20.50
N GLN A 127 18.21 -8.06 20.67
CA GLN A 127 18.03 -9.17 19.75
C GLN A 127 16.54 -9.35 19.46
N VAL A 128 16.19 -9.50 18.19
CA VAL A 128 14.80 -9.73 17.76
C VAL A 128 14.77 -10.86 16.74
N ASP A 129 14.09 -11.94 17.05
CA ASP A 129 13.87 -13.06 16.13
C ASP A 129 12.53 -12.84 15.40
N PHE A 130 12.50 -13.09 14.09
CA PHE A 130 11.31 -12.95 13.25
C PHE A 130 11.31 -14.02 12.16
N ASP A 131 10.14 -14.54 11.82
CA ASP A 131 9.98 -15.56 10.78
C ASP A 131 9.59 -14.90 9.46
N VAL A 132 10.13 -15.42 8.37
CA VAL A 132 9.75 -15.07 6.99
C VAL A 132 9.17 -16.32 6.34
N THR A 133 8.06 -16.18 5.64
CA THR A 133 7.41 -17.28 4.93
C THR A 133 6.98 -16.81 3.56
N TYR A 134 7.48 -17.47 2.53
CA TYR A 134 6.98 -17.24 1.19
C TYR A 134 5.57 -17.85 1.05
N VAL A 135 4.61 -17.07 0.55
CA VAL A 135 3.23 -17.50 0.27
C VAL A 135 3.07 -17.61 -1.26
N PRO A 136 3.25 -18.81 -1.85
CA PRO A 136 3.28 -18.97 -3.31
C PRO A 136 2.00 -18.54 -4.01
N GLU A 137 0.85 -18.74 -3.38
CA GLU A 137 -0.46 -18.38 -3.94
C GLU A 137 -0.65 -16.87 -4.07
N LEU A 138 0.07 -16.07 -3.28
CA LEU A 138 -0.01 -14.61 -3.27
C LEU A 138 1.21 -13.94 -3.91
N GLY A 139 2.33 -14.67 -4.06
CA GLY A 139 3.60 -14.11 -4.53
C GLY A 139 4.19 -13.08 -3.57
N LEU A 140 4.03 -13.31 -2.26
CA LEU A 140 4.42 -12.39 -1.17
C LEU A 140 5.27 -13.11 -0.13
N ASP A 141 6.08 -12.35 0.61
CA ASP A 141 6.62 -12.80 1.90
C ASP A 141 5.70 -12.35 3.03
N TYR A 142 5.36 -13.28 3.93
CA TYR A 142 4.73 -13.02 5.21
C TYR A 142 5.80 -13.00 6.31
N ILE A 143 5.82 -11.95 7.12
CA ILE A 143 6.84 -11.72 8.12
C ILE A 143 6.17 -11.52 9.49
N SER A 144 6.60 -12.28 10.50
CA SER A 144 5.98 -12.27 11.84
C SER A 144 7.01 -12.36 12.96
N LEU A 145 6.69 -11.82 14.15
CA LEU A 145 7.45 -12.05 15.39
C LEU A 145 7.02 -13.31 16.16
N ARG A 146 5.97 -14.01 15.72
CA ARG A 146 5.42 -15.17 16.44
C ARG A 146 5.71 -16.44 15.67
N ASP A 147 6.10 -17.50 16.40
CA ASP A 147 6.06 -18.87 15.89
C ASP A 147 4.68 -19.11 15.24
N TRP A 148 4.68 -19.62 14.01
CA TRP A 148 3.52 -20.19 13.32
C TRP A 148 2.67 -21.06 14.27
N LYS A 149 1.43 -20.68 14.59
CA LYS A 149 0.58 -21.53 15.45
C LYS A 149 -0.65 -22.12 14.81
N THR A 150 -1.25 -21.57 13.75
CA THR A 150 -2.42 -22.23 13.14
C THR A 150 -2.64 -21.95 11.64
N GLU A 151 -3.32 -22.88 10.96
CA GLU A 151 -3.92 -22.70 9.62
C GLU A 151 -4.96 -21.57 9.59
N GLU A 152 -5.54 -21.22 10.75
CA GLU A 152 -6.49 -20.12 10.92
C GLU A 152 -5.80 -18.75 10.84
N ASP A 153 -4.57 -18.61 11.35
CA ASP A 153 -3.77 -17.40 11.21
C ASP A 153 -3.41 -17.15 9.72
N LEU A 154 -3.07 -18.20 8.97
CA LEU A 154 -2.86 -18.14 7.52
C LEU A 154 -4.13 -17.80 6.74
N LYS A 155 -5.31 -18.24 7.21
CA LYS A 155 -6.61 -17.86 6.64
C LYS A 155 -7.00 -16.43 6.99
N ALA A 156 -6.64 -15.93 8.17
CA ALA A 156 -6.86 -14.56 8.60
C ALA A 156 -5.92 -13.58 7.89
N ALA A 157 -4.68 -14.00 7.62
CA ALA A 157 -3.70 -13.30 6.80
C ALA A 157 -4.01 -13.33 5.29
N ARG A 158 -5.14 -13.91 4.85
CA ARG A 158 -5.65 -13.85 3.46
C ARG A 158 -6.14 -12.44 3.10
N TYR A 159 -5.29 -11.46 3.28
CA TYR A 159 -5.39 -10.25 2.53
C TYR A 159 -4.85 -10.55 1.13
N ALA A 160 -5.72 -10.43 0.12
CA ALA A 160 -5.35 -10.67 -1.25
C ALA A 160 -4.65 -9.43 -1.80
N TRP A 161 -3.46 -9.62 -2.35
CA TRP A 161 -2.81 -8.62 -3.19
C TRP A 161 -3.31 -8.78 -4.62
N TYR A 162 -3.87 -7.70 -5.17
CA TYR A 162 -4.27 -7.64 -6.56
C TYR A 162 -3.24 -6.81 -7.32
N ASN A 163 -2.57 -7.43 -8.29
CA ASN A 163 -1.54 -6.76 -9.07
C ASN A 163 -2.10 -6.24 -10.40
N LYS A 164 -1.90 -4.95 -10.70
CA LYS A 164 -2.30 -4.32 -11.97
C LYS A 164 -3.74 -4.65 -12.38
N ALA A 165 -4.67 -4.52 -11.43
CA ALA A 165 -6.10 -4.60 -11.68
C ALA A 165 -6.57 -3.37 -12.45
N GLU A 166 -7.54 -3.56 -13.34
CA GLU A 166 -8.23 -2.47 -14.01
C GLU A 166 -9.37 -1.97 -13.12
N VAL A 167 -9.35 -0.66 -12.86
CA VAL A 167 -10.25 0.02 -11.92
C VAL A 167 -11.11 1.01 -12.70
N CYS A 168 -12.43 0.79 -12.69
CA CYS A 168 -13.39 1.61 -13.43
C CYS A 168 -14.23 2.46 -12.49
N SER A 169 -14.76 3.58 -12.99
CA SER A 169 -15.82 4.30 -12.28
C SER A 169 -17.12 3.47 -12.32
N PHE A 170 -17.91 3.54 -11.25
CA PHE A 170 -19.12 2.73 -11.11
C PHE A 170 -20.23 3.22 -12.03
N GLY A 171 -20.93 2.26 -12.64
CA GLY A 171 -22.11 2.46 -13.47
C GLY A 171 -22.38 1.25 -14.38
N PRO A 172 -23.13 1.42 -15.47
CA PRO A 172 -23.43 0.33 -16.40
C PRO A 172 -22.17 -0.34 -16.96
N GLN A 173 -22.32 -1.62 -17.33
CA GLN A 173 -21.24 -2.37 -17.96
C GLN A 173 -21.31 -2.23 -19.49
N PHE A 174 -20.17 -2.04 -20.14
CA PHE A 174 -20.11 -1.96 -21.60
C PHE A 174 -20.63 -3.23 -22.27
N LYS A 175 -20.38 -4.41 -21.70
CA LYS A 175 -20.88 -5.68 -22.26
C LYS A 175 -22.41 -5.81 -22.26
N GLU A 176 -23.11 -5.05 -21.40
CA GLU A 176 -24.58 -5.01 -21.40
C GLU A 176 -25.12 -3.91 -22.32
N ALA A 177 -24.34 -2.84 -22.52
CA ALA A 177 -24.77 -1.63 -23.19
C ALA A 177 -24.31 -1.54 -24.67
N CYS A 178 -23.32 -2.36 -25.06
CA CYS A 178 -22.72 -2.38 -26.38
C CYS A 178 -22.61 -3.83 -26.87
N ASP A 179 -23.38 -4.17 -27.89
CA ASP A 179 -23.40 -5.52 -28.46
C ASP A 179 -22.00 -5.93 -28.96
N GLU A 180 -21.57 -7.13 -28.55
CA GLU A 180 -20.34 -7.81 -29.00
C GLU A 180 -19.01 -7.03 -28.84
N LEU A 181 -18.97 -5.99 -27.99
CA LEU A 181 -17.77 -5.15 -27.84
C LEU A 181 -16.70 -5.76 -26.92
N THR A 182 -17.11 -6.38 -25.81
CA THR A 182 -16.19 -7.00 -24.82
C THR A 182 -16.95 -7.99 -23.93
N ASP A 183 -16.26 -9.00 -23.42
CA ASP A 183 -16.75 -9.89 -22.34
C ASP A 183 -16.28 -9.42 -20.95
N GLU A 184 -15.36 -8.45 -20.91
CA GLU A 184 -14.77 -7.91 -19.70
C GLU A 184 -15.74 -7.04 -18.90
N TRP A 185 -15.47 -6.90 -17.61
CA TRP A 185 -16.31 -6.19 -16.64
C TRP A 185 -16.10 -4.67 -16.66
N TYR A 186 -15.79 -4.09 -17.82
CA TYR A 186 -15.60 -2.65 -17.96
C TYR A 186 -16.90 -1.90 -17.73
N ARG A 187 -16.81 -0.84 -16.93
CA ARG A 187 -17.92 0.03 -16.55
C ARG A 187 -17.68 1.45 -17.01
N PHE A 188 -18.77 2.19 -17.17
CA PHE A 188 -18.77 3.63 -17.36
C PHE A 188 -19.79 4.27 -16.43
N SER A 189 -19.57 5.54 -16.07
CA SER A 189 -20.54 6.34 -15.31
C SER A 189 -21.30 7.24 -16.27
N VAL A 190 -22.61 7.40 -16.04
CA VAL A 190 -23.42 8.36 -16.81
C VAL A 190 -23.37 9.69 -16.07
N VAL A 191 -22.87 10.73 -16.74
CA VAL A 191 -22.60 12.05 -16.15
C VAL A 191 -23.50 13.08 -16.80
N ASP A 192 -24.18 13.90 -16.01
CA ASP A 192 -24.94 15.05 -16.48
C ASP A 192 -24.11 16.34 -16.28
N LEU A 193 -23.43 16.77 -17.33
CA LEU A 193 -22.62 18.00 -17.38
C LEU A 193 -23.46 19.29 -17.33
N SER A 194 -24.80 19.22 -17.37
CA SER A 194 -25.64 20.40 -17.10
C SER A 194 -25.76 20.70 -15.60
N GLN A 195 -25.52 19.70 -14.75
CA GLN A 195 -25.60 19.82 -13.30
C GLN A 195 -24.33 20.45 -12.74
N GLN A 196 -24.47 21.65 -12.18
CA GLN A 196 -23.39 22.36 -11.51
C GLN A 196 -23.00 21.68 -10.19
N GLY A 197 -21.74 21.79 -9.80
CA GLY A 197 -21.19 21.17 -8.59
C GLY A 197 -20.49 19.84 -8.87
N THR A 198 -20.31 19.03 -7.81
CA THR A 198 -19.53 17.79 -7.89
C THR A 198 -20.44 16.56 -7.89
N GLN A 199 -20.28 15.74 -8.92
CA GLN A 199 -20.81 14.38 -9.00
C GLN A 199 -19.72 13.40 -8.57
N VAL A 200 -20.09 12.34 -7.85
CA VAL A 200 -19.14 11.37 -7.26
C VAL A 200 -19.54 9.96 -7.67
N PHE A 201 -18.56 9.18 -8.10
CA PHE A 201 -18.73 7.79 -8.54
C PHE A 201 -17.70 6.89 -7.86
N ASP A 202 -18.13 5.74 -7.37
CA ASP A 202 -17.23 4.75 -6.78
C ASP A 202 -16.18 4.24 -7.79
N MET A 203 -14.96 3.98 -7.33
CA MET A 203 -13.92 3.31 -8.11
C MET A 203 -13.89 1.81 -7.80
N ILE A 204 -14.23 1.00 -8.79
CA ILE A 204 -14.44 -0.44 -8.64
C ILE A 204 -13.37 -1.23 -9.39
N ALA A 205 -12.67 -2.09 -8.66
CA ALA A 205 -11.73 -3.06 -9.22
C ALA A 205 -12.32 -4.48 -9.22
N ASN A 206 -12.15 -5.21 -10.33
CA ASN A 206 -12.55 -6.62 -10.48
C ASN A 206 -14.02 -6.89 -10.09
N ASP A 207 -14.90 -5.90 -10.28
CA ASP A 207 -16.31 -5.90 -9.87
C ASP A 207 -16.58 -6.26 -8.40
N THR A 208 -15.56 -6.14 -7.55
CA THR A 208 -15.55 -6.73 -6.20
C THR A 208 -15.07 -5.76 -5.14
N TRP A 209 -14.17 -4.85 -5.50
CA TRP A 209 -13.48 -4.01 -4.53
C TRP A 209 -13.71 -2.54 -4.84
N HIS A 210 -14.12 -1.80 -3.82
CA HIS A 210 -14.21 -0.35 -3.83
C HIS A 210 -12.88 0.23 -3.32
N LEU A 211 -12.22 1.06 -4.13
CA LEU A 211 -10.88 1.59 -3.84
C LEU A 211 -10.87 3.10 -3.51
N GLY A 212 -11.97 3.79 -3.76
CA GLY A 212 -12.02 5.25 -3.70
C GLY A 212 -13.10 5.81 -4.61
N TYR A 213 -12.93 7.06 -5.04
CA TYR A 213 -13.96 7.80 -5.75
C TYR A 213 -13.39 8.56 -6.95
N VAL A 214 -14.16 8.62 -8.03
CA VAL A 214 -13.99 9.57 -9.13
C VAL A 214 -14.94 10.73 -8.89
N THR A 215 -14.43 11.94 -9.09
CA THR A 215 -15.24 13.16 -9.02
C THR A 215 -15.33 13.81 -10.39
N VAL A 216 -16.49 14.36 -10.71
CA VAL A 216 -16.69 15.25 -11.85
C VAL A 216 -17.26 16.55 -11.33
N THR A 217 -16.47 17.62 -11.36
CA THR A 217 -16.88 18.94 -10.90
C THR A 217 -17.17 19.83 -12.10
N VAL A 218 -18.39 20.39 -12.14
CA VAL A 218 -18.85 21.30 -13.18
C VAL A 218 -19.03 22.71 -12.60
N ASP A 219 -18.42 23.69 -13.24
CA ASP A 219 -18.57 25.12 -12.95
C ASP A 219 -18.71 25.93 -14.25
N GLY A 220 -19.94 26.37 -14.52
CA GLY A 220 -20.34 26.97 -15.79
C GLY A 220 -20.15 26.00 -16.95
N ASP A 221 -19.34 26.41 -17.92
CA ASP A 221 -18.96 25.60 -19.10
C ASP A 221 -17.65 24.82 -18.87
N TRP A 222 -17.12 24.81 -17.65
CA TRP A 222 -15.92 24.06 -17.30
C TRP A 222 -16.27 22.80 -16.53
N ALA A 223 -15.55 21.72 -16.84
CA ALA A 223 -15.58 20.49 -16.07
C ALA A 223 -14.16 20.03 -15.74
N GLN A 224 -13.99 19.38 -14.59
CA GLN A 224 -12.76 18.73 -14.17
C GLN A 224 -13.10 17.33 -13.65
N VAL A 225 -12.33 16.34 -14.07
CA VAL A 225 -12.40 14.98 -13.51
C VAL A 225 -11.19 14.77 -12.63
N ASP A 226 -11.42 14.26 -11.43
CA ASP A 226 -10.38 13.84 -10.51
C ASP A 226 -10.69 12.47 -9.92
N TYR A 227 -9.76 11.88 -9.20
CA TYR A 227 -10.05 10.72 -8.38
C TYR A 227 -9.22 10.73 -7.09
N PHE A 228 -9.74 10.05 -6.08
CA PHE A 228 -9.09 9.86 -4.79
C PHE A 228 -9.06 8.38 -4.50
N CYS A 229 -7.89 7.88 -4.10
CA CYS A 229 -7.74 6.52 -3.61
C CYS A 229 -7.38 6.53 -2.12
N SER A 230 -7.27 5.35 -1.51
CA SER A 230 -7.01 5.22 -0.08
C SER A 230 -5.75 5.94 0.42
N GLU A 231 -4.73 6.09 -0.43
CA GLU A 231 -3.47 6.82 -0.11
C GLU A 231 -3.76 8.32 0.17
N ASP A 232 -4.72 8.91 -0.53
CA ASP A 232 -5.09 10.32 -0.37
C ASP A 232 -5.89 10.61 0.91
N LEU A 233 -6.47 9.57 1.53
CA LEU A 233 -7.35 9.71 2.70
C LEU A 233 -6.59 9.72 4.03
N ASP A 234 -5.39 9.14 4.07
CA ASP A 234 -4.51 9.14 5.24
C ASP A 234 -3.03 9.02 4.81
N PRO A 235 -2.34 10.14 4.51
CA PRO A 235 -0.96 10.14 4.04
C PRO A 235 0.06 9.61 5.06
N ASP A 236 -0.31 9.58 6.34
CA ASP A 236 0.52 9.04 7.43
C ASP A 236 0.25 7.54 7.66
N SER A 237 -0.64 6.94 6.86
CA SER A 237 -1.01 5.54 6.96
C SER A 237 0.13 4.64 6.53
N GLN A 238 0.60 3.79 7.45
CA GLN A 238 1.49 2.67 7.14
C GLN A 238 0.87 1.63 6.18
N TRP A 239 -0.40 1.80 5.81
CA TRP A 239 -1.18 0.92 4.92
C TRP A 239 -1.18 1.37 3.46
N ASP A 240 -0.22 2.20 3.04
CA ASP A 240 0.03 2.54 1.63
C ASP A 240 0.23 1.30 0.78
N GLN A 241 -0.87 0.87 0.17
CA GLN A 241 -1.00 -0.40 -0.50
C GLN A 241 -1.72 -0.25 -1.83
N VAL A 242 -2.22 0.93 -2.20
CA VAL A 242 -2.68 1.21 -3.57
C VAL A 242 -1.51 1.81 -4.34
N HIS A 243 -1.22 1.27 -5.52
CA HIS A 243 -0.19 1.80 -6.40
C HIS A 243 -0.75 1.99 -7.79
N VAL A 244 -0.64 3.21 -8.33
CA VAL A 244 -1.17 3.57 -9.65
C VAL A 244 -0.09 3.45 -10.72
N TYR A 245 -0.26 2.54 -11.67
CA TYR A 245 0.67 2.35 -12.81
C TYR A 245 0.27 3.16 -14.04
N ARG A 246 -1.03 3.38 -14.21
CA ARG A 246 -1.60 4.10 -15.35
C ARG A 246 -2.88 4.77 -14.92
N GLU A 247 -2.95 6.04 -15.21
CA GLU A 247 -4.18 6.80 -15.21
C GLU A 247 -4.77 6.82 -16.62
N PHE A 248 -6.08 6.64 -16.72
CA PHE A 248 -6.80 6.82 -17.96
C PHE A 248 -8.26 7.15 -17.69
N PHE A 249 -8.76 8.17 -18.39
CA PHE A 249 -10.18 8.30 -18.62
C PHE A 249 -10.46 8.95 -19.96
N THR A 250 -11.68 8.78 -20.44
CA THR A 250 -12.24 9.51 -21.57
C THR A 250 -13.75 9.65 -21.40
N PHE A 251 -14.37 10.40 -22.31
CA PHE A 251 -15.82 10.42 -22.46
C PHE A 251 -16.25 9.86 -23.81
N PHE A 252 -17.45 9.30 -23.85
CA PHE A 252 -18.18 9.02 -25.09
C PHE A 252 -19.53 9.74 -25.04
N ARG A 253 -20.04 10.21 -26.18
CA ARG A 253 -21.37 10.86 -26.21
C ARG A 253 -22.51 9.87 -26.10
N SER A 254 -22.31 8.67 -26.63
CA SER A 254 -23.28 7.59 -26.61
C SER A 254 -22.58 6.24 -26.64
N THR A 255 -23.34 5.16 -26.41
CA THR A 255 -22.84 3.78 -26.56
C THR A 255 -22.47 3.45 -28.00
N GLU A 256 -23.04 4.16 -28.99
CA GLU A 256 -22.74 3.96 -30.41
C GLU A 256 -21.34 4.43 -30.81
N GLU A 257 -20.76 5.43 -30.12
CA GLU A 257 -19.39 5.90 -30.36
C GLU A 257 -18.32 4.95 -29.78
N VAL A 258 -18.73 3.95 -28.99
CA VAL A 258 -17.83 3.06 -28.27
C VAL A 258 -17.40 1.91 -29.20
N HIS A 259 -16.24 2.06 -29.81
CA HIS A 259 -15.68 1.02 -30.70
C HIS A 259 -14.47 0.29 -30.12
N ARG A 260 -13.87 0.83 -29.05
CA ARG A 260 -12.68 0.27 -28.39
C ARG A 260 -12.72 0.61 -26.91
N LEU A 261 -12.28 -0.33 -26.08
CA LEU A 261 -12.20 -0.16 -24.63
C LEU A 261 -10.77 -0.28 -24.08
N THR A 262 -9.83 -0.87 -24.83
CA THR A 262 -8.44 -0.93 -24.38
C THR A 262 -7.82 0.48 -24.32
N PRO A 263 -7.43 1.00 -23.14
CA PRO A 263 -7.00 2.39 -23.00
C PRO A 263 -5.84 2.80 -23.91
N ARG A 264 -4.87 1.91 -24.13
CA ARG A 264 -3.72 2.16 -25.04
C ARG A 264 -4.10 2.31 -26.51
N ARG A 265 -5.36 2.04 -26.88
CA ARG A 265 -5.91 2.12 -28.24
C ARG A 265 -6.96 3.22 -28.37
N ILE A 266 -7.14 4.03 -27.35
CA ILE A 266 -8.06 5.17 -27.31
C ILE A 266 -7.22 6.41 -27.08
N GLU A 267 -7.33 7.40 -27.97
CA GLU A 267 -6.77 8.72 -27.74
C GLU A 267 -7.73 9.49 -26.85
N SER A 268 -7.29 9.86 -25.64
CA SER A 268 -8.04 10.73 -24.75
C SER A 268 -7.35 12.10 -24.69
N PRO A 269 -8.08 13.20 -24.96
CA PRO A 269 -7.54 14.55 -24.78
C PRO A 269 -7.56 15.00 -23.31
N PHE A 270 -8.06 14.17 -22.39
CA PHE A 270 -8.30 14.53 -21.00
C PHE A 270 -7.21 13.98 -20.05
N ALA A 271 -7.00 14.67 -18.93
CA ALA A 271 -6.07 14.27 -17.87
C ALA A 271 -6.65 14.65 -16.49
N PHE A 272 -6.38 13.85 -15.47
CA PHE A 272 -6.99 14.04 -14.15
C PHE A 272 -6.48 15.35 -13.54
N GLY A 273 -7.35 16.04 -12.80
CA GLY A 273 -7.05 17.34 -12.20
C GLY A 273 -6.87 18.48 -13.22
N LYS A 274 -7.12 18.25 -14.52
CA LYS A 274 -7.06 19.29 -15.56
C LYS A 274 -8.47 19.68 -16.02
N PRO A 275 -8.88 20.95 -15.85
CA PRO A 275 -10.17 21.40 -16.33
C PRO A 275 -10.22 21.47 -17.85
N PHE A 276 -11.38 21.21 -18.43
CA PHE A 276 -11.69 21.33 -19.85
C PHE A 276 -13.02 22.05 -20.05
N ARG A 277 -13.22 22.66 -21.23
CA ARG A 277 -14.50 23.28 -21.59
C ARG A 277 -15.46 22.25 -22.17
N ILE A 278 -16.67 22.17 -21.64
CA ILE A 278 -17.69 21.22 -22.08
C ILE A 278 -18.05 21.49 -23.55
N SER A 279 -18.26 22.76 -23.91
CA SER A 279 -18.62 23.18 -25.26
C SER A 279 -17.60 22.79 -26.35
N ASP A 280 -16.30 22.74 -26.02
CA ASP A 280 -15.23 22.41 -26.97
C ASP A 280 -15.28 20.92 -27.42
N TYR A 281 -15.83 20.03 -26.59
CA TYR A 281 -15.85 18.58 -26.85
C TYR A 281 -17.25 18.03 -27.11
N PHE A 282 -18.28 18.58 -26.46
CA PHE A 282 -19.62 17.99 -26.42
C PHE A 282 -20.69 18.87 -27.08
N GLY A 283 -20.37 20.08 -27.54
CA GLY A 283 -21.35 20.94 -28.21
C GLY A 283 -22.54 21.24 -27.30
N ASP A 284 -23.74 20.75 -27.67
CA ASP A 284 -24.97 20.84 -26.87
C ASP A 284 -25.26 19.59 -26.03
N ASP A 285 -24.50 18.50 -26.22
CA ASP A 285 -24.65 17.27 -25.44
C ASP A 285 -24.22 17.54 -24.00
N ARG A 286 -25.11 17.20 -23.06
CA ARG A 286 -24.87 17.39 -21.62
C ARG A 286 -24.85 16.09 -20.85
N VAL A 287 -25.41 15.02 -21.38
CA VAL A 287 -25.30 13.69 -20.77
C VAL A 287 -24.27 12.90 -21.54
N VAL A 288 -23.22 12.44 -20.85
CA VAL A 288 -22.07 11.75 -21.46
C VAL A 288 -21.70 10.50 -20.66
N LEU A 289 -20.96 9.60 -21.29
CA LEU A 289 -20.47 8.37 -20.69
C LEU A 289 -19.01 8.56 -20.27
N LEU A 290 -18.76 8.71 -18.97
CA LEU A 290 -17.41 8.75 -18.41
C LEU A 290 -16.84 7.34 -18.31
N TYR A 291 -15.76 7.07 -19.02
CA TYR A 291 -15.00 5.83 -18.91
C TYR A 291 -13.67 6.08 -18.22
N VAL A 292 -13.56 5.64 -16.96
CA VAL A 292 -12.30 5.57 -16.22
C VAL A 292 -11.75 4.14 -16.30
N ASN A 293 -10.44 3.97 -16.51
CA ASN A 293 -9.78 2.67 -16.52
C ASN A 293 -8.33 2.75 -16.03
N ASN A 294 -8.19 3.08 -14.75
CA ASN A 294 -6.89 3.14 -14.10
C ASN A 294 -6.33 1.72 -13.92
N LEU A 295 -5.01 1.58 -14.00
CA LEU A 295 -4.31 0.32 -13.74
C LEU A 295 -3.64 0.43 -12.38
N MET A 296 -4.14 -0.30 -11.39
CA MET A 296 -3.70 -0.17 -10.00
C MET A 296 -3.37 -1.52 -9.38
N SER A 297 -2.39 -1.56 -8.48
CA SER A 297 -2.28 -2.67 -7.53
C SER A 297 -2.87 -2.24 -6.19
N PHE A 298 -3.49 -3.16 -5.47
CA PHE A 298 -4.04 -2.89 -4.16
C PHE A 298 -4.04 -4.14 -3.28
N SER A 299 -4.05 -3.92 -1.97
CA SER A 299 -4.18 -4.96 -0.96
C SER A 299 -5.53 -4.85 -0.28
N THR A 300 -6.14 -5.99 0.02
CA THR A 300 -7.36 -6.00 0.85
C THR A 300 -7.07 -5.84 2.34
N ALA A 301 -5.79 -5.71 2.75
CA ALA A 301 -5.42 -5.32 4.11
C ALA A 301 -5.60 -3.82 4.33
N ASN A 302 -5.66 -3.02 3.27
CA ASN A 302 -5.95 -1.60 3.39
C ASN A 302 -7.41 -1.43 3.85
N PRO A 303 -7.66 -0.78 5.00
CA PRO A 303 -9.00 -0.68 5.59
C PRO A 303 -9.99 0.15 4.74
N TYR A 304 -9.49 0.96 3.82
CA TYR A 304 -10.29 1.75 2.87
C TYR A 304 -10.66 0.96 1.62
N VAL A 305 -10.01 -0.19 1.36
CA VAL A 305 -10.41 -1.13 0.31
C VAL A 305 -11.53 -2.01 0.85
N THR A 306 -12.76 -1.74 0.40
CA THR A 306 -13.95 -2.44 0.90
C THR A 306 -14.62 -3.29 -0.17
N ARG A 307 -15.45 -4.25 0.25
CA ARG A 307 -16.22 -5.08 -0.70
C ARG A 307 -17.32 -4.24 -1.37
N PHE A 308 -17.19 -4.09 -2.67
CA PHE A 308 -18.28 -3.66 -3.54
C PHE A 308 -19.26 -4.81 -3.75
N GLY A 309 -20.56 -4.50 -3.69
CA GLY A 309 -21.60 -5.48 -3.92
C GLY A 309 -22.66 -4.90 -4.85
N MET A 310 -22.68 -5.36 -6.11
CA MET A 310 -23.66 -4.92 -7.10
C MET A 310 -25.11 -5.16 -6.64
N ASN A 311 -25.35 -6.18 -5.82
CA ASN A 311 -26.69 -6.54 -5.34
C ASN A 311 -27.16 -5.71 -4.13
N LYS A 312 -26.34 -4.79 -3.61
CA LYS A 312 -26.78 -3.89 -2.54
C LYS A 312 -27.83 -2.91 -3.11
N PRO A 313 -28.95 -2.65 -2.40
CA PRO A 313 -30.03 -1.79 -2.89
C PRO A 313 -29.54 -0.42 -3.38
N GLU A 314 -28.66 0.23 -2.62
CA GLU A 314 -28.11 1.55 -2.94
C GLU A 314 -27.32 1.58 -4.27
N ASN A 315 -26.62 0.50 -4.59
CA ASN A 315 -25.87 0.37 -5.85
C ASN A 315 -26.80 0.10 -7.02
N GLN A 316 -27.89 -0.65 -6.79
CA GLN A 316 -28.91 -0.87 -7.81
C GLN A 316 -29.71 0.40 -8.10
N ASP A 317 -30.06 1.16 -7.07
CA ASP A 317 -30.75 2.45 -7.22
C ASP A 317 -29.89 3.43 -8.01
N THR A 318 -28.60 3.52 -7.69
CA THR A 318 -27.62 4.33 -8.41
C THR A 318 -27.49 3.89 -9.87
N LEU A 319 -27.36 2.58 -10.13
CA LEU A 319 -27.29 2.05 -11.49
C LEU A 319 -28.57 2.34 -12.29
N ASN A 320 -29.74 2.17 -11.68
CA ASN A 320 -31.03 2.43 -12.33
C ASN A 320 -31.20 3.91 -12.65
N ALA A 321 -30.77 4.81 -11.76
CA ALA A 321 -30.76 6.25 -12.02
C ALA A 321 -29.87 6.61 -13.23
N MET A 322 -28.67 6.02 -13.32
CA MET A 322 -27.77 6.20 -14.46
C MET A 322 -28.38 5.67 -15.76
N LYS A 323 -28.99 4.47 -15.74
CA LYS A 323 -29.66 3.89 -16.93
C LYS A 323 -30.85 4.75 -17.36
N ALA A 324 -31.62 5.30 -16.43
CA ALA A 324 -32.71 6.22 -16.74
C ALA A 324 -32.19 7.51 -17.38
N LEU A 325 -31.14 8.11 -16.80
CA LEU A 325 -30.50 9.32 -17.33
C LEU A 325 -29.99 9.11 -18.76
N MET A 326 -29.35 7.97 -19.03
CA MET A 326 -28.87 7.59 -20.35
C MET A 326 -30.00 7.48 -21.38
N ASN A 327 -31.14 6.88 -21.00
CA ASN A 327 -32.29 6.72 -21.89
C ASN A 327 -33.06 8.02 -22.15
N HIS A 328 -32.91 9.02 -21.29
CA HIS A 328 -33.52 10.35 -21.49
C HIS A 328 -32.69 11.26 -22.39
N ALA A 329 -31.42 10.91 -22.64
CA ALA A 329 -30.48 11.67 -23.45
C ALA A 329 -30.41 11.23 -24.92
N LEU A 330 -30.90 10.01 -25.22
CA LEU A 330 -30.96 9.40 -26.56
C LEU A 330 -32.35 9.61 -27.20
#